data_AF-A0A536FIE8-F1
#
_entry.id   AF-A0A536FIE8-F1
#
_cell.length_a   1.000
_cell.length_b   1.000
_cell.length_c   1.000
_cell.angle_alpha   90.00
_cell.angle_beta   90.00
_cell.angle_gamma   90.00
#
_symmetry.space_group_name_H-M   'P 1'
#
loop_
_entity.id
_entity.type
_entity.pdbx_description
1 polymer ?
#
loop_
_entity_poly.entity_id
_entity_poly.type
_entity_poly.pdbx_seq_one_letter_code
_entity_poly.pdbx_strand_id
1 'polypeptide(L)'
;MSIQTADEVELEAPGPTTRAAELARLSPARAALELAWPGIIEQSVSALATAVVFSLVGHLGATATAGAGAAGNFLFLMFPVWRSLAIGTIAIVSRRMGEGRPAEAADATRQSLVLGAIAGLVFGVGFVF
;
A
#
# COMPACT_ATOMS: atom_id res chain seq x y z
N MET A 1 48.54 -26.22 4.77
CA MET A 1 48.24 -24.92 5.41
C MET A 1 46.75 -24.74 5.31
N SER A 2 46.06 -25.15 6.37
CA SER A 2 44.61 -25.32 6.48
C SER A 2 44.04 -24.09 7.17
N ILE A 3 43.14 -23.35 6.52
CA ILE A 3 42.04 -22.62 7.15
C ILE A 3 40.82 -22.77 6.22
N GLN A 4 40.11 -23.88 6.45
CA GLN A 4 38.66 -24.00 6.27
C GLN A 4 37.99 -23.09 7.34
N THR A 5 36.69 -22.82 7.18
CA THR A 5 35.77 -22.13 8.12
C THR A 5 35.77 -20.59 8.15
N ALA A 6 35.30 -19.97 7.09
CA ALA A 6 34.19 -19.04 7.23
C ALA A 6 32.96 -19.84 6.76
N ASP A 7 32.41 -20.73 7.59
CA ASP A 7 31.11 -20.48 8.23
C ASP A 7 30.30 -19.56 7.30
N GLU A 8 29.54 -20.12 6.35
CA GLU A 8 28.19 -20.56 6.69
C GLU A 8 27.63 -19.68 7.82
N VAL A 9 27.58 -18.38 7.56
CA VAL A 9 26.41 -17.61 7.98
C VAL A 9 25.26 -18.22 7.17
N GLU A 10 24.86 -19.42 7.58
CA GLU A 10 23.52 -19.91 7.42
C GLU A 10 22.68 -18.76 7.96
N LEU A 11 22.18 -17.96 7.02
CA LEU A 11 21.31 -16.83 7.28
C LEU A 11 20.07 -17.48 7.87
N GLU A 12 20.12 -17.71 9.19
CA GLU A 12 19.03 -18.22 9.99
C GLU A 12 17.86 -17.33 9.64
N ALA A 13 16.93 -17.89 8.86
CA ALA A 13 15.82 -17.14 8.30
C ALA A 13 15.19 -16.39 9.48
N PRO A 14 15.15 -15.04 9.45
CA PRO A 14 14.82 -14.27 10.64
C PRO A 14 13.52 -14.81 11.22
N GLY A 15 13.61 -15.34 12.44
CA GLY A 15 12.49 -15.98 13.10
C GLY A 15 11.27 -15.06 13.11
N PRO A 16 10.05 -15.61 13.12
CA PRO A 16 8.84 -14.79 13.11
C PRO A 16 8.93 -13.75 14.23
N THR A 17 8.76 -12.48 13.87
CA THR A 17 8.75 -11.37 14.84
C THR A 17 7.84 -11.72 16.02
N THR A 18 8.17 -11.27 17.23
CA THR A 18 7.40 -11.58 18.45
C THR A 18 5.89 -11.37 18.27
N ARG A 19 5.50 -10.33 17.50
CA ARG A 19 4.12 -10.05 17.10
C ARG A 19 3.52 -11.09 16.15
N ALA A 20 4.26 -11.56 15.15
CA ALA A 20 3.78 -12.60 14.24
C ALA A 20 3.54 -13.92 14.98
N ALA A 21 4.41 -14.25 15.94
CA ALA A 21 4.24 -15.42 16.79
C ALA A 21 3.05 -15.30 17.76
N GLU A 22 2.72 -14.09 18.22
CA GLU A 22 1.54 -13.80 19.04
C GLU A 22 0.24 -13.90 18.22
N LEU A 23 0.21 -13.28 17.04
CA LEU A 23 -0.93 -13.34 16.11
C LEU A 23 -1.20 -14.76 15.62
N ALA A 24 -0.17 -15.58 15.39
CA ALA A 24 -0.31 -16.98 14.99
C ALA A 24 -0.96 -17.87 16.07
N ARG A 25 -0.96 -17.43 17.34
CA ARG A 25 -1.65 -18.12 18.45
C ARG A 25 -3.13 -17.75 18.54
N LEU A 26 -3.55 -16.68 17.87
CA LEU A 26 -4.95 -16.26 17.82
C LEU A 26 -5.73 -17.04 16.76
N SER A 27 -7.06 -16.99 16.86
CA SER A 27 -7.90 -17.47 15.76
C SER A 27 -7.66 -16.60 14.51
N PRO A 28 -7.71 -17.17 13.29
CA PRO A 28 -7.45 -16.42 12.05
C PRO A 28 -8.31 -15.16 11.91
N ALA A 29 -9.57 -15.23 12.35
CA ALA A 29 -10.49 -14.10 12.35
C ALA A 29 -10.05 -12.98 13.30
N ARG A 30 -9.51 -13.32 14.48
CA ARG A 30 -9.06 -12.33 15.47
C ARG A 30 -7.75 -11.68 15.05
N ALA A 31 -6.81 -12.46 14.51
CA ALA A 31 -5.57 -11.93 13.95
C ALA A 31 -5.82 -10.97 12.77
N ALA A 32 -6.76 -11.32 11.88
CA ALA A 32 -7.16 -10.44 10.79
C ALA A 32 -7.80 -9.13 11.29
N LEU A 33 -8.67 -9.21 12.31
CA LEU A 33 -9.29 -8.02 12.92
C LEU A 33 -8.24 -7.12 13.60
N GLU A 34 -7.26 -7.72 14.27
CA GLU A 34 -6.17 -7.01 14.95
C GLU A 34 -5.21 -6.31 13.97
N LEU A 35 -5.07 -6.85 12.75
CA LEU A 35 -4.31 -6.19 11.69
C LEU A 35 -5.15 -5.13 10.95
N ALA A 36 -6.46 -5.36 10.79
CA ALA A 36 -7.33 -4.51 9.99
C ALA A 36 -7.86 -3.28 10.74
N TRP A 37 -8.02 -3.32 12.07
CA TRP A 37 -8.62 -2.21 12.83
C TRP A 37 -7.94 -0.84 12.63
N PRO A 38 -6.60 -0.72 12.52
CA PRO A 38 -5.97 0.59 12.30
C PRO A 38 -6.34 1.13 10.92
N GLY A 39 -6.33 0.27 9.90
CA GLY A 39 -6.71 0.63 8.53
C GLY A 39 -8.19 1.00 8.39
N ILE A 40 -9.07 0.36 9.16
CA ILE A 40 -10.50 0.73 9.22
C ILE A 40 -10.66 2.16 9.78
N ILE A 41 -9.94 2.48 10.86
CA ILE A 41 -9.97 3.82 11.44
C ILE A 41 -9.42 4.86 10.45
N GLU A 42 -8.28 4.57 9.84
CA GLU A 42 -7.66 5.42 8.82
C GLU A 42 -8.65 5.73 7.68
N GLN A 43 -9.26 4.69 7.10
CA GLN A 43 -10.25 4.84 6.03
C GLN A 43 -11.49 5.61 6.47
N SER A 44 -11.96 5.39 7.71
CA SER A 44 -13.11 6.12 8.25
C SER A 44 -12.81 7.60 8.43
N VAL A 45 -11.64 7.93 8.98
CA VAL A 45 -11.18 9.31 9.14
C VAL A 45 -10.99 9.98 7.78
N SER A 46 -10.42 9.28 6.80
CA SER A 46 -10.26 9.79 5.42
C SER A 46 -11.61 10.10 4.76
N ALA A 47 -12.60 9.22 4.91
CA ALA A 47 -13.95 9.43 4.40
C ALA A 47 -14.63 10.64 5.06
N LEU A 48 -14.51 10.79 6.38
CA LEU A 48 -15.03 11.95 7.11
C LEU A 48 -14.34 13.25 6.70
N ALA A 49 -13.01 13.24 6.55
CA ALA A 49 -12.25 14.40 6.09
C ALA A 49 -12.72 14.84 4.70
N THR A 50 -12.97 13.89 3.79
CA THR A 50 -13.51 14.17 2.46
C THR A 50 -14.89 14.82 2.55
N ALA A 51 -15.80 14.29 3.39
CA ALA A 51 -17.12 14.88 3.59
C ALA A 51 -17.05 16.31 4.16
N VAL A 52 -16.14 16.56 5.10
CA VAL A 52 -15.90 17.90 5.66
C VAL A 52 -15.40 18.86 4.59
N VAL A 53 -14.43 18.46 3.74
CA VAL A 53 -13.94 19.27 2.63
C VAL A 53 -15.09 19.62 1.67
N PHE A 54 -15.92 18.65 1.30
CA PHE A 54 -17.10 18.90 0.47
C PHE A 54 -18.10 19.86 1.12
N SER A 55 -18.32 19.73 2.43
CA SER A 55 -19.16 20.66 3.19
C SER A 55 -18.60 22.08 3.16
N LEU A 56 -17.29 22.25 3.35
CA LEU A 56 -16.62 23.56 3.29
C LEU A 56 -16.74 24.19 1.89
N VAL A 57 -16.52 23.40 0.83
CA VAL A 57 -16.72 23.87 -0.56
C VAL A 57 -18.19 24.21 -0.81
N GLY A 58 -19.12 23.50 -0.17
CA GLY A 58 -20.54 23.82 -0.09
C GLY A 58 -20.84 25.27 0.24
N HIS A 59 -20.10 25.84 1.18
CA HIS A 59 -20.29 27.22 1.65
C HIS A 59 -19.77 28.27 0.65
N LEU A 60 -18.95 27.88 -0.33
CA LEU A 60 -18.42 28.77 -1.38
C LEU A 60 -19.42 28.99 -2.54
N GLY A 61 -20.55 28.27 -2.53
CA GLY A 61 -21.64 28.42 -3.49
C GLY A 61 -21.79 27.23 -4.45
N ALA A 62 -22.93 27.18 -5.15
CA ALA A 62 -23.34 26.03 -5.96
C ALA A 62 -22.34 25.69 -7.08
N THR A 63 -21.75 26.71 -7.71
CA THR A 63 -20.75 26.51 -8.78
C THR A 63 -19.48 25.83 -8.28
N ALA A 64 -19.00 26.20 -7.08
CA ALA A 64 -17.80 25.61 -6.48
C ALA A 64 -18.03 24.14 -6.11
N THR A 65 -19.18 23.84 -5.51
CA THR A 65 -19.57 22.47 -5.12
C THR A 65 -19.77 21.57 -6.34
N ALA A 66 -20.40 22.08 -7.40
CA ALA A 66 -20.56 21.35 -8.66
C ALA A 66 -19.19 21.03 -9.29
N GLY A 67 -18.26 22.00 -9.28
CA GLY A 67 -16.89 21.80 -9.74
C GLY A 67 -16.13 20.73 -8.93
N ALA A 68 -16.20 20.80 -7.60
CA ALA A 68 -15.57 19.81 -6.73
C ALA A 68 -16.17 18.40 -6.88
N GLY A 69 -17.49 18.29 -7.05
CA GLY A 69 -18.17 17.02 -7.31
C GLY A 69 -17.77 16.40 -8.64
N ALA A 70 -17.70 17.21 -9.70
CA ALA A 70 -17.23 16.76 -11.01
C ALA A 70 -15.77 16.29 -10.96
N ALA A 71 -14.89 17.05 -10.30
CA ALA A 71 -13.50 16.64 -10.07
C ALA A 71 -13.40 15.34 -9.26
N GLY A 72 -14.23 15.18 -8.23
CA GLY A 72 -14.29 13.96 -7.42
C GLY A 72 -14.67 12.73 -8.24
N ASN A 73 -15.69 12.83 -9.10
CA ASN A 73 -16.08 11.74 -10.01
C ASN A 73 -14.97 11.40 -11.00
N PHE A 74 -14.27 12.41 -11.53
CA PHE A 74 -13.13 12.20 -12.42
C PHE A 74 -11.99 11.46 -11.70
N LEU A 75 -11.64 11.88 -10.49
CA LEU A 75 -10.65 11.22 -9.64
C LEU A 75 -11.04 9.76 -9.34
N PHE A 76 -12.32 9.51 -9.05
CA PHE A 76 -12.85 8.17 -8.78
C PHE A 76 -12.68 7.22 -9.98
N LEU A 77 -12.79 7.72 -11.22
CA LEU A 77 -12.58 6.92 -12.43
C LEU A 77 -11.10 6.67 -12.73
N MET A 78 -10.22 7.62 -12.41
CA MET A 78 -8.80 7.55 -12.77
C MET A 78 -7.93 6.80 -11.74
N PHE A 79 -8.20 6.99 -10.44
CA PHE A 79 -7.42 6.41 -9.36
C PHE A 79 -7.39 4.86 -9.30
N PRO A 80 -8.45 4.10 -9.68
CA PRO A 80 -8.46 2.65 -9.55
C PRO A 80 -7.32 1.95 -10.29
N VAL A 81 -6.93 2.45 -11.46
CA VAL A 81 -5.83 1.87 -12.26
C VAL A 81 -4.51 1.97 -11.49
N TRP A 82 -4.23 3.13 -10.88
CA TRP A 82 -3.04 3.34 -10.06
C TRP A 82 -3.10 2.56 -8.75
N ARG A 83 -4.28 2.53 -8.10
CA ARG A 83 -4.47 1.76 -6.87
C ARG A 83 -4.32 0.26 -7.09
N SER A 84 -4.75 -0.28 -8.23
CA SER A 84 -4.58 -1.70 -8.57
C SER A 84 -3.10 -2.09 -8.58
N LEU A 85 -2.24 -1.28 -9.19
CA LEU A 85 -0.80 -1.50 -9.21
C LEU A 85 -0.18 -1.49 -7.79
N ALA A 86 -0.60 -0.53 -6.96
CA ALA A 86 -0.15 -0.43 -5.58
C ALA A 86 -0.57 -1.67 -4.77
N ILE A 87 -1.84 -2.07 -4.85
CA ILE A 87 -2.37 -3.24 -4.14
C ILE A 87 -1.70 -4.53 -4.61
N GLY A 88 -1.47 -4.69 -5.92
CA GLY A 88 -0.76 -5.84 -6.48
C GLY A 88 0.68 -5.93 -5.97
N THR A 89 1.37 -4.79 -5.88
CA THR A 89 2.72 -4.70 -5.31
C THR A 89 2.73 -5.10 -3.84
N ILE A 90 1.81 -4.56 -3.03
CA ILE A 90 1.66 -4.91 -1.61
C ILE A 90 1.45 -6.42 -1.46
N ALA A 91 0.58 -7.03 -2.26
CA ALA A 91 0.33 -8.47 -2.18
C ALA A 91 1.59 -9.31 -2.44
N ILE A 92 2.38 -8.95 -3.46
CA ILE A 92 3.64 -9.64 -3.77
C ILE A 92 4.64 -9.45 -2.63
N VAL A 93 4.83 -8.22 -2.16
CA VAL A 93 5.77 -7.90 -1.07
C VAL A 93 5.36 -8.62 0.21
N SER A 94 4.10 -8.57 0.61
CA SER A 94 3.58 -9.27 1.78
C SER A 94 3.83 -10.77 1.71
N ARG A 95 3.66 -11.39 0.53
CA ARG A 95 3.95 -12.82 0.35
C ARG A 95 5.44 -13.14 0.52
N ARG A 96 6.33 -12.37 -0.13
CA ARG A 96 7.78 -12.57 -0.04
C ARG A 96 8.34 -12.30 1.35
N MET A 97 7.79 -11.30 2.03
CA MET A 97 8.10 -11.02 3.43
C MET A 97 7.65 -12.18 4.34
N GLY A 98 6.47 -12.77 4.07
CA GLY A 98 5.99 -13.95 4.79
C GLY A 98 6.80 -15.24 4.54
N GLU A 99 7.42 -15.36 3.36
CA GLU A 99 8.34 -16.47 3.00
C GLU A 99 9.75 -16.30 3.62
N GLY A 100 10.02 -15.24 4.38
CA GLY A 100 11.35 -14.98 4.94
C GLY A 100 12.38 -14.55 3.88
N ARG A 101 11.93 -14.02 2.73
CA ARG A 101 12.77 -13.62 1.59
C ARG A 101 12.77 -12.08 1.40
N PRO A 102 13.35 -11.31 2.34
CA PRO A 102 13.29 -9.85 2.30
C PRO A 102 14.06 -9.24 1.11
N ALA A 103 15.12 -9.89 0.64
CA ALA A 103 15.87 -9.43 -0.54
C ALA A 103 14.98 -9.43 -1.80
N GLU A 104 14.21 -10.49 -2.02
CA GLU A 104 13.28 -10.57 -3.15
C GLU A 104 12.08 -9.63 -2.99
N ALA A 105 11.65 -9.36 -1.76
CA ALA A 105 10.63 -8.35 -1.48
C ALA A 105 11.11 -6.93 -1.85
N ALA A 106 12.39 -6.63 -1.56
CA ALA A 106 13.02 -5.37 -1.93
C ALA A 106 13.17 -5.22 -3.45
N ASP A 107 13.59 -6.29 -4.15
CA ASP A 107 13.67 -6.30 -5.61
C ASP A 107 12.31 -6.08 -6.27
N ALA A 108 11.26 -6.78 -5.78
CA ALA A 108 9.89 -6.58 -6.26
C ALA A 108 9.42 -5.14 -6.04
N THR A 109 9.74 -4.54 -4.89
CA THR A 109 9.41 -3.14 -4.57
C THR A 109 10.13 -2.19 -5.53
N ARG A 110 11.41 -2.42 -5.80
CA ARG A 110 12.20 -1.60 -6.74
C ARG A 110 11.62 -1.66 -8.15
N GLN A 111 11.26 -2.85 -8.62
CA GLN A 111 10.63 -3.05 -9.91
C GLN A 111 9.27 -2.33 -10.00
N SER A 112 8.43 -2.48 -8.97
CA SER A 112 7.14 -1.79 -8.91
C SER A 112 7.29 -0.27 -8.85
N LEU A 113 8.31 0.25 -8.17
CA LEU A 113 8.57 1.69 -8.12
C LEU A 113 8.97 2.23 -9.50
N VAL A 114 9.86 1.54 -10.20
CA VAL A 114 10.26 1.91 -11.57
C VAL A 114 9.06 1.81 -12.52
N LEU A 115 8.28 0.73 -12.42
CA LEU A 115 7.08 0.54 -13.25
C LEU A 115 6.04 1.63 -12.99
N GLY A 116 5.80 1.96 -11.71
CA GLY A 116 4.90 3.04 -11.30
C GLY A 116 5.38 4.41 -11.77
N ALA A 117 6.68 4.68 -11.72
CA ALA A 117 7.27 5.92 -12.22
C ALA A 117 7.11 6.06 -13.75
N ILE A 118 7.39 4.99 -14.50
CA ILE A 118 7.21 4.97 -15.96
C ILE A 118 5.73 5.14 -16.33
N ALA A 119 4.84 4.36 -15.70
CA ALA A 119 3.40 4.45 -15.96
C ALA A 119 2.85 5.83 -15.61
N GLY A 120 3.27 6.41 -14.48
CA GLY A 120 2.92 7.76 -14.06
C GLY A 120 3.42 8.83 -15.03
N LEU A 121 4.65 8.70 -15.53
CA LEU A 121 5.22 9.64 -16.50
C LEU A 121 4.48 9.57 -17.84
N VAL A 122 4.23 8.37 -18.36
CA VAL A 122 3.49 8.17 -19.62
C VAL A 122 2.08 8.75 -19.50
N PHE A 123 1.39 8.48 -18.40
CA PHE A 123 0.05 9.00 -18.17
C PHE A 123 0.04 10.52 -17.99
N GLY A 124 0.99 11.07 -17.22
CA GLY A 124 1.13 12.51 -17.01
C GLY A 124 1.41 13.26 -18.32
N VAL A 125 2.31 12.75 -19.16
CA VAL A 125 2.59 13.32 -20.49
C VAL A 125 1.35 13.21 -21.37
N GLY A 126 0.72 12.03 -21.43
CA GLY A 126 -0.48 11.82 -22.26
C GLY A 126 -1.73 12.58 -21.80
N PHE A 127 -1.77 13.08 -20.56
CA PHE A 127 -2.86 13.93 -20.07
C PHE A 127 -2.60 15.43 -20.35
N VAL A 128 -1.35 15.85 -20.45
CA VAL A 128 -0.96 17.25 -20.70
C VAL A 128 -1.05 17.63 -22.18
N PHE A 129 -0.91 16.67 -23.10
CA PHE A 129 -1.04 16.85 -24.55
C PHE A 129 -2.38 16.32 -25.06
#